data_AF-A0A6J2YV28-F1
#
_entry.id   AF-A0A6J2YV28-F1
#
_cell.length_a   1.000
_cell.length_b   1.000
_cell.length_c   1.000
_cell.angle_alpha   90.00
_cell.angle_beta   90.00
_cell.angle_gamma   90.00
#
_symmetry.space_group_name_H-M   'P 1'
#
loop_
_entity.id
_entity.type
_entity.pdbx_description
1 polymer ?
#
loop_
_entity_poly.entity_id
_entity_poly.type
_entity_poly.pdbx_seq_one_letter_code
_entity_poly.pdbx_strand_id
1 'polypeptide(L)'
;MNSESKRKTLACVMQSQTLYTAPVWNNATNNKVLTRKLTRVQRLMSIRVTRTYRTISAEAFGVIAAIPPIDLLINERAKIYNGQNRATAQNSLRANWQERCRSSTTGRWTHRIITNISNWQNRRYGEVDY
;
A
#
# COMPACT_ATOMS: atom_id res chain seq x y z
N MET A 1 9.75 -16.12 19.42
CA MET A 1 9.49 -14.67 19.32
C MET A 1 9.29 -14.28 17.86
N ASN A 2 8.09 -13.80 17.50
CA ASN A 2 7.72 -13.42 16.13
C ASN A 2 8.06 -11.93 15.91
N SER A 3 9.24 -11.62 15.37
CA SER A 3 9.69 -10.25 15.03
C SER A 3 8.88 -9.64 13.88
N GLU A 4 8.73 -8.31 13.87
CA GLU A 4 8.06 -7.54 12.82
C GLU A 4 8.62 -7.83 11.42
N SER A 5 9.93 -8.01 11.28
CA SER A 5 10.59 -8.24 9.99
C SER A 5 10.08 -9.52 9.32
N LYS A 6 9.83 -10.61 10.09
CA LYS A 6 9.25 -11.85 9.54
C LYS A 6 7.84 -11.63 8.97
N ARG A 7 7.02 -10.81 9.65
CA ARG A 7 5.66 -10.49 9.20
C ARG A 7 5.67 -9.61 7.95
N LYS A 8 6.60 -8.65 7.89
CA LYS A 8 6.84 -7.83 6.70
C LYS A 8 7.25 -8.69 5.51
N THR A 9 8.15 -9.65 5.70
CA THR A 9 8.56 -10.57 4.61
C THR A 9 7.37 -11.36 4.08
N LEU A 10 6.54 -11.95 4.95
CA LEU A 10 5.34 -12.68 4.52
C LEU A 10 4.36 -11.78 3.76
N ALA A 11 4.10 -10.58 4.26
CA ALA A 11 3.23 -9.62 3.57
C ALA A 11 3.78 -9.22 2.19
N CYS A 12 5.10 -8.99 2.10
CA CYS A 12 5.78 -8.65 0.86
C CYS A 12 5.70 -9.79 -0.17
N VAL A 13 5.88 -11.04 0.26
CA VAL A 13 5.74 -12.22 -0.62
C VAL A 13 4.30 -12.33 -1.14
N MET A 14 3.30 -12.24 -0.28
CA MET A 14 1.89 -12.29 -0.68
C MET A 14 1.53 -11.16 -1.65
N GLN A 15 2.04 -9.95 -1.38
CA GLN A 15 1.85 -8.81 -2.25
C GLN A 15 2.56 -8.98 -3.60
N SER A 16 3.76 -9.57 -3.61
CA SER A 16 4.47 -9.90 -4.85
C SER A 16 3.72 -10.93 -5.69
N GLN A 17 3.21 -12.01 -5.07
CA GLN A 17 2.44 -13.05 -5.76
C GLN A 17 1.14 -12.49 -6.37
N THR A 18 0.37 -11.72 -5.60
CA THR A 18 -0.86 -11.09 -6.09
C THR A 18 -0.60 -10.06 -7.19
N LEU A 19 0.53 -9.34 -7.13
CA LEU A 19 0.90 -8.35 -8.13
C LEU A 19 1.61 -8.92 -9.35
N TYR A 20 2.11 -10.15 -9.29
CA TYR A 20 2.77 -10.78 -10.44
C TYR A 20 1.80 -10.92 -11.62
N THR A 21 0.56 -11.31 -11.34
CA THR A 21 -0.49 -11.42 -12.35
C THR A 21 -1.21 -10.10 -12.63
N ALA A 22 -0.88 -9.01 -11.91
CA ALA A 22 -1.50 -7.67 -12.03
C ALA A 22 -1.81 -7.21 -13.46
N PRO A 23 -0.90 -7.33 -14.44
CA PRO A 23 -1.17 -6.86 -15.79
C PRO A 23 -2.35 -7.58 -16.47
N VAL A 24 -2.58 -8.86 -16.17
CA VAL A 24 -3.61 -9.70 -16.81
C VAL A 24 -5.03 -9.27 -16.39
N TRP A 25 -5.22 -8.99 -15.11
CA TRP A 25 -6.49 -8.62 -14.49
C TRP A 25 -6.63 -7.13 -14.19
N ASN A 26 -5.70 -6.28 -14.65
CA ASN A 26 -5.76 -4.83 -14.46
C ASN A 26 -7.11 -4.27 -14.92
N ASN A 27 -7.64 -4.74 -16.06
CA ASN A 27 -8.95 -4.31 -16.56
C ASN A 27 -10.10 -4.72 -15.62
N ALA A 28 -9.97 -5.82 -14.88
CA ALA A 28 -10.96 -6.25 -13.90
C ALA A 28 -10.98 -5.34 -12.65
N THR A 29 -9.92 -4.57 -12.40
CA THR A 29 -9.88 -3.61 -11.27
C THR A 29 -10.77 -2.39 -11.46
N ASN A 30 -11.31 -2.14 -12.67
CA ASN A 30 -12.41 -1.20 -12.85
C ASN A 30 -13.67 -1.62 -12.08
N ASN A 31 -13.80 -2.90 -11.72
CA ASN A 31 -14.89 -3.38 -10.90
C ASN A 31 -14.69 -3.01 -9.42
N LYS A 32 -15.54 -2.09 -8.93
CA LYS A 32 -15.56 -1.63 -7.53
C LYS A 32 -15.73 -2.76 -6.51
N VAL A 33 -16.34 -3.88 -6.87
CA VAL A 33 -16.51 -5.04 -5.97
C VAL A 33 -15.18 -5.77 -5.79
N LEU A 34 -14.43 -5.98 -6.88
CA LEU A 34 -13.14 -6.65 -6.83
C LEU A 34 -12.12 -5.82 -6.05
N THR A 35 -12.05 -4.51 -6.32
CA THR A 35 -11.14 -3.60 -5.61
C THR A 35 -11.43 -3.57 -4.12
N ARG A 36 -12.71 -3.52 -3.70
CA ARG A 36 -13.07 -3.61 -2.27
C ARG A 36 -12.59 -4.91 -1.62
N LYS A 37 -12.70 -6.06 -2.31
CA LYS A 37 -12.19 -7.34 -1.80
C LYS A 37 -10.66 -7.29 -1.62
N LEU A 38 -9.94 -6.75 -2.61
CA LEU A 38 -8.49 -6.61 -2.56
C LEU A 38 -8.03 -5.65 -1.46
N THR A 39 -8.69 -4.49 -1.31
CA THR A 39 -8.42 -3.55 -0.21
C THR A 39 -8.65 -4.22 1.15
N ARG A 40 -9.67 -5.08 1.28
CA ARG A 40 -9.90 -5.83 2.54
C ARG A 40 -8.78 -6.81 2.84
N VAL A 41 -8.29 -7.55 1.85
CA VAL A 41 -7.14 -8.46 2.00
C VAL A 41 -5.88 -7.67 2.39
N GLN A 42 -5.60 -6.57 1.68
CA GLN A 42 -4.48 -5.69 1.98
C GLN A 42 -4.55 -5.15 3.40
N ARG A 43 -5.72 -4.71 3.85
CA ARG A 43 -5.94 -4.24 5.22
C ARG A 43 -5.61 -5.31 6.26
N LEU A 44 -6.03 -6.56 6.03
CA LEU A 44 -5.73 -7.67 6.94
C LEU A 44 -4.22 -7.95 7.02
N MET A 45 -3.51 -7.86 5.89
CA MET A 45 -2.05 -7.96 5.86
C MET A 45 -1.40 -6.82 6.66
N SER A 46 -1.80 -5.57 6.41
CA SER A 46 -1.26 -4.40 7.11
C SER A 46 -1.48 -4.44 8.62
N ILE A 47 -2.65 -4.88 9.08
CA ILE A 47 -2.94 -5.06 10.52
C ILE A 47 -2.00 -6.10 11.14
N ARG A 48 -1.77 -7.23 10.45
CA ARG A 48 -0.86 -8.27 10.93
C ARG A 48 0.58 -7.77 11.02
N VAL A 49 1.03 -6.99 10.04
CA VAL A 49 2.39 -6.42 10.02
C VAL A 49 2.57 -5.42 11.15
N THR A 50 1.66 -4.45 11.27
CA THR A 50 1.83 -3.26 12.12
C THR A 50 1.26 -3.39 13.53
N ARG A 51 0.49 -4.45 13.83
CA ARG A 51 -0.24 -4.64 15.11
C ARG A 51 -1.10 -3.44 15.53
N THR A 52 -1.60 -2.68 14.56
CA THR A 52 -2.40 -1.48 14.78
C THR A 52 -3.88 -1.79 15.08
N TYR A 53 -4.58 -0.82 15.68
CA TYR A 53 -6.00 -0.96 16.04
C TYR A 53 -6.90 -1.27 14.85
N ARG A 54 -7.83 -2.21 15.01
CA ARG A 54 -8.74 -2.70 13.95
C ARG A 54 -9.71 -1.64 13.38
N THR A 55 -9.91 -0.54 14.10
CA THR A 55 -10.85 0.56 13.79
C THR A 55 -10.28 1.65 12.89
N ILE A 56 -8.98 1.63 12.63
CA ILE A 56 -8.33 2.60 11.74
C ILE A 56 -8.85 2.41 10.29
N SER A 57 -8.92 3.49 9.52
CA SER A 57 -9.37 3.42 8.12
C SER A 57 -8.33 2.70 7.24
N ALA A 58 -8.77 2.09 6.13
CA ALA A 58 -7.88 1.38 5.20
C ALA A 58 -6.76 2.28 4.65
N GLU A 59 -7.09 3.53 4.32
CA GLU A 59 -6.13 4.53 3.85
C GLU A 59 -5.08 4.85 4.92
N ALA A 60 -5.51 5.05 6.17
CA ALA A 60 -4.58 5.33 7.27
C ALA A 60 -3.66 4.14 7.57
N PHE A 61 -4.13 2.89 7.46
CA PHE A 61 -3.26 1.71 7.58
C PHE A 61 -2.18 1.67 6.51
N GLY A 62 -2.51 1.99 5.26
CA GLY A 62 -1.55 2.03 4.15
C GLY A 62 -0.43 3.02 4.44
N VAL A 63 -0.77 4.21 4.94
CA VAL A 63 0.20 5.23 5.34
C VAL A 63 1.09 4.73 6.48
N ILE A 64 0.52 4.19 7.56
CA ILE A 64 1.29 3.71 8.73
C ILE A 64 2.22 2.55 8.35
N ALA A 65 1.71 1.58 7.59
CA ALA A 65 2.48 0.43 7.13
C ALA A 65 3.49 0.79 6.02
N ALA A 66 3.44 2.02 5.49
CA ALA A 66 4.19 2.48 4.33
C ALA A 66 3.93 1.67 3.04
N ILE A 67 2.73 1.08 2.93
CA ILE A 67 2.27 0.25 1.82
C ILE A 67 1.24 1.04 0.98
N PRO A 68 1.50 1.29 -0.31
CA PRO A 68 0.54 1.97 -1.19
C PRO A 68 -0.73 1.16 -1.42
N PRO A 69 -1.89 1.78 -1.67
CA PRO A 69 -3.14 1.10 -2.05
C PRO A 69 -2.96 0.11 -3.21
N ILE A 70 -3.60 -1.06 -3.12
CA ILE A 70 -3.44 -2.16 -4.06
C ILE A 70 -3.81 -1.81 -5.50
N ASP A 71 -4.82 -0.95 -5.70
CA ASP A 71 -5.26 -0.48 -7.02
C ASP A 71 -4.19 0.39 -7.69
N LEU A 72 -3.53 1.25 -6.91
CA LEU A 72 -2.40 2.04 -7.41
C LEU A 72 -1.20 1.14 -7.78
N LEU A 73 -0.94 0.10 -6.98
CA LEU A 73 0.12 -0.87 -7.27
C LEU A 73 -0.17 -1.72 -8.52
N ILE A 74 -1.42 -2.13 -8.74
CA ILE A 74 -1.80 -2.85 -9.95
C ILE A 74 -1.58 -1.98 -11.19
N ASN A 75 -1.98 -0.70 -11.11
CA ASN A 75 -1.75 0.27 -12.19
C ASN A 75 -0.25 0.48 -12.46
N GLU A 76 0.58 0.61 -11.41
CA GLU A 76 2.04 0.68 -11.54
C GLU A 76 2.59 -0.56 -12.28
N ARG A 77 2.18 -1.77 -11.89
CA ARG A 77 2.65 -3.00 -12.54
C ARG A 77 2.18 -3.12 -13.99
N ALA A 78 0.96 -2.72 -14.28
CA ALA A 78 0.45 -2.69 -15.65
C ALA A 78 1.23 -1.70 -16.52
N LYS A 79 1.55 -0.52 -15.99
CA LYS A 79 2.39 0.48 -16.66
C LYS A 79 3.79 -0.04 -16.99
N ILE A 80 4.44 -0.69 -16.02
CA ILE A 80 5.76 -1.31 -16.22
C ILE A 80 5.69 -2.42 -17.28
N TYR A 81 4.66 -3.26 -17.22
CA TYR A 81 4.44 -4.33 -18.21
C TYR A 81 4.25 -3.77 -19.63
N ASN A 82 3.55 -2.63 -19.75
CA ASN A 82 3.32 -1.93 -21.02
C ASN A 82 4.55 -1.13 -21.52
N GLY A 83 5.73 -1.31 -20.91
CA GLY A 83 6.99 -0.71 -21.37
C GLY A 83 7.32 0.65 -20.76
N GLN A 84 6.58 1.15 -19.76
CA GLN A 84 7.01 2.35 -19.04
C GLN A 84 8.24 2.06 -18.17
N ASN A 85 9.14 3.04 -18.10
CA ASN A 85 10.29 2.97 -17.21
C ASN A 85 9.83 2.79 -15.75
N ARG A 86 10.51 1.91 -15.00
CA ARG A 86 10.19 1.63 -13.60
C ARG A 86 10.19 2.89 -12.73
N ALA A 87 11.16 3.79 -12.93
CA ALA A 87 11.26 5.02 -12.15
C ALA A 87 10.06 5.96 -12.40
N THR A 88 9.60 6.06 -13.66
CA THR A 88 8.44 6.91 -13.99
C THR A 88 7.14 6.32 -13.44
N ALA A 89 6.97 5.00 -13.54
CA ALA A 89 5.83 4.30 -12.94
C ALA A 89 5.78 4.50 -11.42
N GLN A 90 6.92 4.32 -10.73
CA GLN A 90 7.06 4.54 -9.29
C GLN A 90 6.79 5.99 -8.86
N ASN A 91 7.28 6.96 -9.63
CA ASN A 91 7.01 8.37 -9.36
C ASN A 91 5.53 8.70 -9.50
N SER A 92 4.87 8.14 -10.54
CA SER A 92 3.43 8.31 -10.73
C SER A 92 2.61 7.64 -9.61
N LEU A 93 3.03 6.46 -9.15
CA LEU A 93 2.44 5.77 -8.00
C LEU A 93 2.49 6.64 -6.76
N ARG A 94 3.68 7.17 -6.43
CA ARG A 94 3.90 8.02 -5.24
C ARG A 94 3.10 9.31 -5.30
N ALA A 95 3.06 9.97 -6.46
CA ALA A 95 2.28 11.19 -6.66
C ALA A 95 0.78 10.93 -6.44
N ASN A 96 0.23 9.90 -7.11
CA ASN A 96 -1.18 9.52 -6.97
C ASN A 96 -1.52 9.11 -5.54
N TRP A 97 -0.61 8.40 -4.86
CA TRP A 97 -0.82 8.01 -3.47
C TRP A 97 -0.82 9.23 -2.54
N GLN A 98 0.10 10.17 -2.72
CA GLN A 98 0.14 11.42 -1.95
C GLN A 98 -1.14 12.25 -2.13
N GLU A 99 -1.63 12.35 -3.37
CA GLU A 99 -2.88 13.06 -3.69
C GLU A 99 -4.11 12.37 -3.09
N ARG A 100 -4.18 11.04 -3.20
CA ARG A 100 -5.25 10.24 -2.59
C ARG A 100 -5.27 10.35 -1.07
N CYS A 101 -4.09 10.33 -0.45
CA CYS A 101 -4.01 10.58 0.98
C CYS A 101 -4.57 11.99 1.26
N ARG A 102 -4.08 13.05 0.61
CA ARG A 102 -4.53 14.44 0.84
C ARG A 102 -6.04 14.64 0.68
N SER A 103 -6.67 13.92 -0.25
CA SER A 103 -8.11 14.00 -0.52
C SER A 103 -8.97 13.11 0.39
N SER A 104 -8.38 12.16 1.13
CA SER A 104 -9.14 11.27 2.03
C SER A 104 -9.77 12.04 3.20
N THR A 105 -11.09 11.92 3.35
CA THR A 105 -11.82 12.44 4.51
C THR A 105 -11.54 11.63 5.79
N THR A 106 -11.08 10.39 5.64
CA THR A 106 -10.81 9.48 6.77
C THR A 106 -9.34 9.48 7.16
N GLY A 107 -9.06 9.37 8.46
CA GLY A 107 -7.69 9.28 8.95
C GLY A 107 -6.91 10.60 8.90
N ARG A 108 -7.57 11.77 8.86
CA ARG A 108 -6.92 13.11 8.76
C ARG A 108 -5.74 13.34 9.72
N TRP A 109 -5.74 12.71 10.89
CA TRP A 109 -4.61 12.78 11.81
C TRP A 109 -3.30 12.25 11.20
N THR A 110 -3.35 11.32 10.24
CA THR A 110 -2.15 10.81 9.54
C THR A 110 -1.48 11.88 8.72
N HIS A 111 -2.22 12.87 8.17
CA HIS A 111 -1.62 14.00 7.46
C HIS A 111 -0.85 14.94 8.35
N ARG A 112 -1.29 15.06 9.60
CA ARG A 112 -0.65 15.92 10.60
C ARG A 112 0.70 15.35 11.02
N ILE A 113 0.84 14.02 11.02
CA ILE A 113 2.05 13.33 11.48
C ILE A 113 2.96 12.92 10.31
N ILE A 114 2.36 12.48 9.20
CA ILE A 114 3.05 11.91 8.04
C ILE A 114 2.74 12.78 6.82
N THR A 115 3.48 13.88 6.72
CA THR A 115 3.29 14.90 5.69
C THR A 115 3.78 14.45 4.31
N ASN A 116 4.88 13.70 4.27
CA ASN A 116 5.49 13.20 3.04
C ASN A 116 5.68 11.68 3.10
N ILE A 117 4.98 10.98 2.21
CA ILE A 117 4.95 9.53 2.17
C ILE A 117 6.29 8.93 1.72
N SER A 118 7.01 9.59 0.82
CA SER A 118 8.33 9.13 0.35
C SER A 118 9.36 9.14 1.48
N ASN A 119 9.35 10.18 2.33
CA ASN A 119 10.23 10.25 3.49
C ASN A 119 9.86 9.17 4.52
N TRP A 120 8.56 8.88 4.67
CA TRP A 120 8.07 7.84 5.56
C TRP A 120 8.48 6.43 5.12
N GLN A 121 8.46 6.15 3.81
CA GLN A 121 8.93 4.88 3.26
C GLN A 121 10.43 4.65 3.51
N ASN A 122 11.24 5.72 3.44
CA ASN A 122 12.70 5.64 3.55
C ASN A 122 13.22 5.85 4.98
N ARG A 123 12.37 5.79 6.01
CA ARG A 123 12.78 6.02 7.40
C ARG A 123 13.74 4.91 7.89
N ARG A 124 14.84 5.33 8.53
CA ARG A 124 15.90 4.43 9.01
C ARG A 124 15.60 3.75 10.35
N TYR A 125 14.68 4.30 11.15
CA TYR A 125 14.31 3.82 12.48
C TYR A 125 12.78 3.69 12.61
N GLY A 126 12.31 2.80 13.49
CA GLY A 126 10.88 2.61 13.78
C GLY A 126 10.30 1.26 13.32
N GLU A 127 11.07 0.18 13.45
CA GLU A 127 10.46 -1.15 13.49
C GLU A 127 9.50 -1.21 14.70
N VAL A 128 8.23 -1.49 14.43
CA VAL A 128 7.18 -1.59 15.43
C VAL A 128 7.19 -3.01 15.98
N ASP A 129 8.19 -3.29 16.83
CA ASP A 129 8.24 -4.48 17.67
C ASP A 129 7.49 -4.18 18.98
N TYR A 130 6.16 -4.32 18.94
CA TYR A 130 5.34 -4.60 20.13
C TYR A 130 4.92 -6.06 20.09
#